data_AF-A0A3B0Y418-F1
#
_entry.id   AF-A0A3B0Y418-F1
#
_cell.length_a   1.000
_cell.length_b   1.000
_cell.length_c   1.000
_cell.angle_alpha   90.00
_cell.angle_beta   90.00
_cell.angle_gamma   90.00
#
_symmetry.space_group_name_H-M   'P 1'
#
loop_
_entity.id
_entity.type
_entity.pdbx_description
1 polymer ?
#
loop_
_entity_poly.entity_id
_entity_poly.type
_entity_poly.pdbx_seq_one_letter_code
_entity_poly.pdbx_strand_id
1 'polypeptide(L)'
;MKFISAIVYFSLLFSAGLFSSRLFAVAEPVWGSAQSVNTQYSPSKVVYDVKSGDTKDMSAMLSRLGLLYKLQGSDMLDSSIVVVIHGDAIPFFAINRLSRHKNLMYRAHSLTVGSSIEFRMCSAAAKLLNYEAQDIHGFVKMVPMADAEIVRLQHDGYAYMH
;
A
#
# COMPACT_ATOMS: atom_id res chain seq x y z
N MET A 1 -48.80 -73.48 33.64
CA MET A 1 -47.87 -73.09 34.72
C MET A 1 -47.36 -71.68 34.46
N LYS A 2 -47.58 -70.78 35.44
CA LYS A 2 -46.87 -69.52 35.73
C LYS A 2 -47.04 -68.35 34.72
N PHE A 3 -47.84 -67.33 35.03
CA PHE A 3 -47.68 -66.22 36.02
C PHE A 3 -46.79 -65.05 35.51
N ILE A 4 -47.48 -63.98 35.12
CA ILE A 4 -47.25 -62.53 35.30
C ILE A 4 -45.95 -62.09 36.02
N SER A 5 -45.23 -61.14 35.41
CA SER A 5 -44.52 -59.97 36.00
C SER A 5 -43.46 -59.48 34.99
N ALA A 6 -43.06 -58.22 34.84
CA ALA A 6 -43.40 -56.94 35.45
C ALA A 6 -42.83 -55.89 34.48
N ILE A 7 -43.57 -54.83 34.18
CA ILE A 7 -43.06 -53.67 33.44
C ILE A 7 -42.32 -52.80 34.45
N VAL A 8 -41.00 -52.69 34.29
CA VAL A 8 -40.17 -51.72 35.03
C VAL A 8 -39.64 -50.69 34.03
N TYR A 9 -39.98 -49.45 34.30
CA TYR A 9 -39.56 -48.24 33.63
C TYR A 9 -38.04 -48.07 33.68
N PHE A 10 -37.40 -47.79 32.55
CA PHE A 10 -36.10 -47.12 32.54
C PHE A 10 -36.15 -45.93 31.57
N SER A 11 -36.42 -44.79 32.16
CA SER A 11 -36.32 -43.46 31.59
C SER A 11 -34.88 -43.15 31.18
N LEU A 12 -34.64 -43.02 29.86
CA LEU A 12 -33.49 -42.31 29.31
C LEU A 12 -33.99 -41.05 28.60
N LEU A 13 -33.99 -39.93 29.31
CA LEU A 13 -34.09 -38.59 28.72
C LEU A 13 -32.75 -38.29 28.03
N PHE A 14 -32.64 -38.63 26.74
CA PHE A 14 -31.55 -38.14 25.91
C PHE A 14 -31.94 -36.75 25.40
N SER A 15 -31.55 -35.70 26.13
CA SER A 15 -31.68 -34.33 25.64
C SER A 15 -30.70 -34.14 24.49
N ALA A 16 -31.12 -34.47 23.27
CA ALA A 16 -30.42 -34.08 22.07
C ALA A 16 -30.51 -32.55 21.98
N GLY A 17 -29.49 -31.87 22.51
CA GLY A 17 -29.31 -30.44 22.32
C GLY A 17 -29.21 -30.17 20.82
N LEU A 18 -30.28 -29.61 20.25
CA LEU A 18 -30.32 -29.12 18.88
C LEU A 18 -29.33 -27.95 18.78
N PHE A 19 -28.07 -28.26 18.45
CA PHE A 19 -27.16 -27.27 17.90
C PHE A 19 -27.74 -26.81 16.56
N SER A 20 -28.58 -25.77 16.61
CA SER A 20 -29.01 -25.05 15.43
C SER A 20 -27.80 -24.31 14.87
N SER A 21 -27.05 -24.96 13.98
CA SER A 21 -26.17 -24.25 13.06
C SER A 21 -27.07 -23.35 12.20
N ARG A 22 -27.11 -22.05 12.51
CA ARG A 22 -27.65 -21.07 11.57
C ARG A 22 -26.75 -21.10 10.34
N LEU A 23 -27.19 -21.80 9.30
CA LEU A 23 -26.63 -21.65 7.96
C LEU A 23 -26.92 -20.20 7.53
N PHE A 24 -25.93 -19.33 7.62
CA PHE A 24 -26.00 -18.05 6.95
C PHE A 24 -25.98 -18.34 5.45
N ALA A 25 -27.09 -18.06 4.76
CA ALA A 25 -27.11 -18.05 3.30
C ALA A 25 -26.13 -16.98 2.84
N VAL A 26 -24.99 -17.40 2.28
CA VAL A 26 -24.08 -16.48 1.58
C VAL A 26 -24.86 -15.99 0.38
N ALA A 27 -25.11 -14.68 0.32
CA ALA A 27 -25.74 -14.09 -0.85
C ALA A 27 -24.80 -14.28 -2.04
N GLU A 28 -25.21 -15.10 -3.00
CA GLU A 28 -24.50 -15.22 -4.28
C GLU A 28 -24.52 -13.85 -4.97
N PRO A 29 -23.38 -13.35 -5.47
CA PRO A 29 -23.34 -12.06 -6.13
C PRO A 29 -24.23 -12.09 -7.39
N VAL A 30 -25.16 -11.13 -7.49
CA VAL A 30 -26.16 -11.04 -8.58
C VAL A 30 -25.57 -10.88 -9.97
N TRP A 31 -24.28 -10.56 -10.07
CA TRP A 31 -23.53 -10.40 -11.32
C TRP A 31 -22.35 -11.39 -11.44
N GLY A 32 -22.36 -12.46 -10.64
CA GLY A 32 -21.26 -13.43 -10.60
C GLY A 32 -19.98 -12.89 -9.96
N SER A 33 -18.93 -13.71 -9.97
CA SER A 33 -17.60 -13.34 -9.52
C SER A 33 -16.71 -12.88 -10.69
N ALA A 34 -15.75 -12.01 -10.40
CA ALA A 34 -14.81 -11.53 -11.41
C ALA A 34 -13.88 -12.66 -11.89
N GLN A 35 -13.50 -12.59 -13.18
CA GLN A 35 -12.46 -13.45 -13.74
C GLN A 35 -11.07 -12.88 -13.42
N SER A 36 -10.12 -13.77 -13.17
CA SER A 36 -8.71 -13.38 -13.04
C SER A 36 -8.08 -13.20 -14.42
N VAL A 37 -7.50 -12.03 -14.67
CA VAL A 37 -6.69 -11.76 -15.86
C VAL A 37 -5.22 -11.77 -15.48
N ASN A 38 -4.40 -12.53 -16.21
CA ASN A 38 -2.96 -12.55 -16.01
C ASN A 38 -2.26 -11.67 -17.05
N THR A 39 -2.25 -10.36 -16.81
CA THR A 39 -1.60 -9.38 -17.70
C THR A 39 -0.11 -9.28 -17.35
N GLN A 40 0.75 -9.41 -18.37
CA GLN A 40 2.16 -9.02 -18.27
C GLN A 40 2.30 -7.54 -18.60
N TYR A 41 3.00 -6.80 -17.74
CA TYR A 41 3.24 -5.37 -17.93
C TYR A 41 4.66 -5.13 -18.44
N SER A 42 4.79 -4.25 -19.43
CA SER A 42 6.09 -3.81 -19.92
C SER A 42 6.71 -2.77 -18.96
N PRO A 43 8.06 -2.63 -18.93
CA PRO A 43 8.72 -1.53 -18.24
C PRO A 43 8.14 -0.18 -18.64
N SER A 44 8.06 0.76 -17.69
CA SER A 44 7.57 2.10 -17.97
C SER A 44 8.20 3.14 -17.06
N LYS A 45 8.15 4.40 -17.50
CA LYS A 45 8.56 5.56 -16.72
C LYS A 45 7.34 6.16 -16.05
N VAL A 46 7.38 6.37 -14.74
CA VAL A 46 6.23 6.82 -13.95
C VAL A 46 6.65 7.89 -12.94
N VAL A 47 5.90 8.98 -12.89
CA VAL A 47 6.07 10.04 -11.88
C VAL A 47 4.87 10.02 -10.93
N TYR A 48 5.15 9.90 -9.63
CA TYR A 48 4.15 10.00 -8.56
C TYR A 48 4.18 11.40 -7.94
N ASP A 49 3.03 12.05 -7.88
CA ASP A 49 2.80 13.30 -7.18
C ASP A 49 2.27 13.03 -5.77
N VAL A 50 3.12 13.21 -4.77
CA VAL A 50 2.84 12.86 -3.37
C VAL A 50 2.75 14.11 -2.51
N LYS A 51 1.55 14.33 -1.96
CA LYS A 51 1.18 15.53 -1.18
C LYS A 51 0.49 15.24 0.16
N SER A 52 -0.02 14.02 0.37
CA SER A 52 -0.75 13.68 1.61
C SER A 52 0.19 13.64 2.83
N GLY A 53 -0.22 14.31 3.90
CA GLY A 53 0.38 14.23 5.23
C GLY A 53 -0.14 13.06 6.08
N ASP A 54 -0.99 12.18 5.53
CA ASP A 54 -1.54 11.04 6.25
C ASP A 54 -0.64 9.80 6.18
N THR A 55 -0.44 9.16 7.34
CA THR A 55 0.44 7.98 7.45
C THR A 55 -0.07 6.75 6.71
N LYS A 56 -1.39 6.56 6.61
CA LYS A 56 -2.01 5.45 5.88
C LYS A 56 -1.87 5.67 4.38
N ASP A 57 -2.08 6.91 3.92
CA ASP A 57 -1.86 7.27 2.52
C ASP A 57 -0.40 7.05 2.11
N MET A 58 0.55 7.53 2.91
CA MET A 58 1.98 7.29 2.68
C MET A 58 2.31 5.80 2.66
N SER A 59 1.78 5.01 3.60
CA SER A 59 1.99 3.55 3.64
C SER A 59 1.41 2.84 2.42
N ALA A 60 0.21 3.23 1.98
CA ALA A 60 -0.45 2.69 0.80
C ALA A 60 0.31 3.05 -0.48
N MET A 61 0.77 4.29 -0.60
CA MET A 61 1.60 4.75 -1.70
C MET A 61 2.90 3.93 -1.80
N LEU A 62 3.65 3.77 -0.70
CA LEU A 62 4.88 2.96 -0.70
C LEU A 62 4.61 1.49 -1.06
N SER A 63 3.44 0.93 -0.68
CA SER A 63 3.02 -0.41 -1.12
C SER A 63 2.80 -0.48 -2.63
N ARG A 64 2.16 0.55 -3.21
CA ARG A 64 1.90 0.64 -4.65
C ARG A 64 3.19 0.80 -5.44
N LEU A 65 4.15 1.60 -4.96
CA LEU A 65 5.47 1.74 -5.60
C LEU A 65 6.19 0.40 -5.69
N GLY A 66 6.28 -0.32 -4.57
CA GLY A 66 6.97 -1.62 -4.54
C GLY A 66 6.30 -2.67 -5.42
N LEU A 67 4.96 -2.69 -5.44
CA LEU A 67 4.22 -3.59 -6.31
C LEU A 67 4.40 -3.23 -7.80
N LEU A 68 4.30 -1.95 -8.15
CA LEU A 68 4.47 -1.48 -9.52
C LEU A 68 5.87 -1.83 -10.05
N TYR A 69 6.91 -1.53 -9.27
CA TYR A 69 8.28 -1.89 -9.59
C TYR A 69 8.43 -3.40 -9.81
N LYS A 70 7.86 -4.22 -8.93
CA LYS A 70 7.88 -5.68 -9.07
C LYS A 70 7.17 -6.16 -10.35
N LEU A 71 6.07 -5.53 -10.73
CA LEU A 71 5.28 -5.90 -11.91
C LEU A 71 5.92 -5.46 -13.23
N GLN A 72 6.71 -4.39 -13.23
CA GLN A 72 7.46 -3.93 -14.42
C GLN A 72 8.69 -4.79 -14.74
N GLY A 73 9.08 -5.69 -13.82
CA GLY A 73 10.26 -6.53 -13.98
C GLY A 73 11.55 -5.84 -13.54
N SER A 74 12.68 -6.53 -13.70
CA SER A 74 14.00 -6.06 -13.23
C SER A 74 14.80 -5.30 -14.28
N ASP A 75 14.18 -4.90 -15.40
CA ASP A 75 14.87 -4.08 -16.40
C ASP A 75 14.95 -2.63 -15.93
N MET A 76 16.08 -2.32 -15.29
CA MET A 76 16.35 -1.00 -14.72
C MET A 76 16.65 0.07 -15.78
N LEU A 77 16.89 -0.30 -17.04
CA LEU A 77 17.18 0.66 -18.11
C LEU A 77 15.89 1.29 -18.65
N ASP A 78 14.84 0.47 -18.77
CA ASP A 78 13.56 0.90 -19.34
C ASP A 78 12.49 1.23 -18.28
N SER A 79 12.67 0.78 -17.02
CA SER A 79 11.80 1.13 -15.89
C SER A 79 12.39 2.24 -15.03
N SER A 80 11.60 3.28 -14.75
CA SER A 80 11.98 4.33 -13.80
C SER A 80 10.77 4.86 -13.05
N ILE A 81 10.87 4.97 -11.72
CA ILE A 81 9.80 5.55 -10.89
C ILE A 81 10.38 6.75 -10.14
N VAL A 82 9.83 7.94 -10.38
CA VAL A 82 10.20 9.15 -9.65
C VAL A 82 9.05 9.58 -8.75
N VAL A 83 9.30 9.66 -7.46
CA VAL A 83 8.36 10.14 -6.46
C VAL A 83 8.65 11.60 -6.18
N VAL A 84 7.78 12.50 -6.64
CA VAL A 84 7.88 13.94 -6.40
C VAL A 84 7.08 14.29 -5.15
N ILE A 85 7.79 14.74 -4.12
CA ILE A 85 7.26 15.09 -2.80
C ILE A 85 7.06 16.59 -2.72
N HIS A 86 5.86 16.99 -2.32
CA HIS A 86 5.54 18.36 -1.93
C HIS A 86 4.37 18.40 -0.94
N GLY A 87 3.87 19.59 -0.59
CA GLY A 87 2.76 19.76 0.35
C GLY A 87 3.01 19.12 1.72
N ASP A 88 1.98 18.49 2.28
CA ASP A 88 1.99 17.95 3.63
C ASP A 88 2.79 16.64 3.76
N ALA A 89 3.27 16.07 2.65
CA ALA A 89 4.12 14.90 2.66
C ALA A 89 5.56 15.20 3.09
N ILE A 90 6.01 16.46 2.99
CA ILE A 90 7.41 16.86 3.25
C ILE A 90 7.90 16.46 4.66
N PRO A 91 7.16 16.71 5.76
CA PRO A 91 7.63 16.42 7.10
C PRO A 91 7.92 14.93 7.36
N PHE A 92 7.39 14.01 6.55
CA PHE A 92 7.74 12.58 6.68
C PHE A 92 9.23 12.33 6.48
N PHE A 93 9.87 13.09 5.58
CA PHE A 93 11.25 12.88 5.14
C PHE A 93 12.28 13.73 5.90
N ALA A 94 11.83 14.52 6.88
CA ALA A 94 12.70 15.33 7.71
C ALA A 94 13.47 14.48 8.73
N ILE A 95 14.78 14.71 8.84
CA ILE A 95 15.70 13.99 9.74
C ILE A 95 15.22 14.05 11.19
N ASN A 96 14.77 15.22 11.64
CA ASN A 96 14.28 15.43 13.00
C ASN A 96 12.91 14.75 13.29
N ARG A 97 12.24 14.19 12.26
CA ARG A 97 10.99 13.42 12.39
C ARG A 97 11.20 11.92 12.25
N LEU A 98 12.43 11.44 12.06
CA LEU A 98 12.71 10.02 11.87
C LEU A 98 12.16 9.15 13.01
N SER A 99 12.25 9.59 14.27
CA SER A 99 11.71 8.85 15.41
C SER A 99 10.21 8.60 15.31
N ARG A 100 9.45 9.54 14.73
CA ARG A 100 8.00 9.46 14.51
C ARG A 100 7.64 8.62 13.29
N HIS A 101 8.45 8.67 12.24
CA HIS A 101 8.15 8.08 10.93
C HIS A 101 9.11 6.94 10.53
N LYS A 102 9.80 6.35 11.50
CA LYS A 102 10.88 5.37 11.30
C LYS A 102 10.53 4.27 10.29
N ASN A 103 9.39 3.63 10.48
CA ASN A 103 8.97 2.52 9.62
C ASN A 103 8.69 2.96 8.18
N LEU A 104 8.07 4.13 7.99
CA LEU A 104 7.80 4.69 6.66
C LEU A 104 9.10 5.08 5.97
N MET A 105 10.02 5.74 6.67
CA MET A 105 11.30 6.18 6.09
C MET A 105 12.24 5.03 5.79
N TYR A 106 12.29 4.00 6.63
CA TYR A 106 13.06 2.80 6.35
C TYR A 106 12.54 2.08 5.11
N ARG A 107 11.21 2.04 4.96
CA ARG A 107 10.58 1.45 3.78
C ARG A 107 10.82 2.29 2.52
N ALA A 108 10.66 3.62 2.59
CA ALA A 108 10.98 4.53 1.49
C ALA A 108 12.45 4.39 1.06
N HIS A 109 13.39 4.40 2.00
CA HIS A 109 14.80 4.17 1.73
C HIS A 109 15.06 2.81 1.10
N SER A 110 14.47 1.73 1.64
CA SER A 110 14.64 0.37 1.09
C SER A 110 14.19 0.25 -0.36
N LEU A 111 13.17 1.02 -0.77
CA LEU A 111 12.69 1.05 -2.14
C LEU A 111 13.70 1.68 -3.11
N THR A 112 14.66 2.46 -2.64
CA THR A 112 15.71 3.07 -3.49
C THR A 112 16.93 2.16 -3.68
N VAL A 113 17.12 1.16 -2.83
CA VAL A 113 18.32 0.32 -2.83
C VAL A 113 18.22 -0.74 -3.93
N GLY A 114 19.11 -0.68 -4.92
CA GLY A 114 19.14 -1.64 -6.03
C GLY A 114 17.93 -1.55 -6.96
N SER A 115 17.30 -0.37 -7.04
CA SER A 115 16.13 -0.10 -7.88
C SER A 115 16.31 1.18 -8.70
N SER A 116 15.37 1.43 -9.62
CA SER A 116 15.24 2.68 -10.37
C SER A 116 14.22 3.66 -9.74
N ILE A 117 13.92 3.50 -8.44
CA ILE A 117 13.01 4.35 -7.68
C ILE A 117 13.78 5.51 -7.05
N GLU A 118 13.41 6.75 -7.39
CA GLU A 118 14.00 7.96 -6.83
C GLU A 118 12.96 8.81 -6.10
N PHE A 119 13.35 9.42 -4.97
CA PHE A 119 12.55 10.43 -4.30
C PHE A 119 13.13 11.82 -4.58
N ARG A 120 12.28 12.75 -5.03
CA ARG A 120 12.63 14.13 -5.32
C ARG A 120 11.71 15.07 -4.54
N MET A 121 12.24 16.04 -3.82
CA MET A 121 11.46 16.95 -2.99
C MET A 121 11.51 18.38 -3.52
N CYS A 122 10.34 19.03 -3.56
CA CYS A 122 10.20 20.44 -3.91
C CYS A 122 10.88 21.35 -2.87
N SER A 123 11.99 21.99 -3.26
CA SER A 123 12.69 22.98 -2.43
C SER A 123 11.81 24.18 -2.10
N ALA A 124 11.03 24.68 -3.07
CA ALA A 124 10.12 25.81 -2.82
C ALA A 124 9.10 25.50 -1.72
N ALA A 125 8.46 24.32 -1.76
CA ALA A 125 7.49 23.91 -0.75
C ALA A 125 8.15 23.58 0.60
N ALA A 126 9.33 22.97 0.59
CA ALA A 126 10.08 22.67 1.81
C ALA A 126 10.41 23.95 2.60
N LYS A 127 10.81 25.01 1.90
CA LYS A 127 11.10 26.32 2.50
C LYS A 127 9.89 26.95 3.17
N LEU A 128 8.68 26.78 2.60
CA LEU A 128 7.44 27.25 3.24
C LEU A 128 7.17 26.57 4.58
N LEU A 129 7.73 25.36 4.79
CA LEU A 129 7.67 24.61 6.03
C LEU A 129 8.93 24.75 6.90
N ASN A 130 9.83 25.69 6.56
CA ASN A 130 11.12 25.92 7.22
C ASN A 130 12.09 24.72 7.17
N TYR A 131 12.06 23.96 6.07
CA TYR A 131 13.03 22.91 5.79
C TYR A 131 14.00 23.34 4.69
N GLU A 132 15.29 23.07 4.91
CA GLU A 132 16.37 23.18 3.93
C GLU A 132 16.94 21.80 3.58
N ALA A 133 17.82 21.72 2.58
CA ALA A 133 18.39 20.44 2.14
C ALA A 133 19.07 19.63 3.26
N GLN A 134 19.70 20.32 4.22
CA GLN A 134 20.37 19.69 5.37
C GLN A 134 19.42 19.04 6.37
N ASP A 135 18.12 19.36 6.30
CA ASP A 135 17.09 18.83 7.21
C ASP A 135 16.42 17.55 6.67
N ILE A 136 16.71 17.17 5.42
CA ILE A 136 16.02 16.09 4.70
C ILE A 136 16.95 14.87 4.55
N HIS A 137 16.39 13.66 4.63
CA HIS A 137 17.15 12.44 4.45
C HIS A 137 17.88 12.39 3.09
N GLY A 138 19.16 12.01 3.09
CA GLY A 138 20.03 12.09 1.92
C GLY A 138 19.70 11.18 0.72
N PHE A 139 18.73 10.26 0.85
CA PHE A 139 18.21 9.51 -0.29
C PHE A 139 17.17 10.29 -1.11
N VAL A 140 16.75 11.46 -0.63
CA VAL A 140 15.84 12.38 -1.31
C VAL A 140 16.66 13.48 -1.99
N LYS A 141 16.45 13.67 -3.30
CA LYS A 141 17.07 14.75 -4.06
C LYS A 141 16.20 16.00 -3.96
N MET A 142 16.78 17.16 -3.66
CA MET A 142 16.04 18.42 -3.68
C MET A 142 15.97 18.95 -5.12
N VAL A 143 14.77 19.27 -5.61
CA VAL A 143 14.51 19.90 -6.92
C VAL A 143 13.90 21.28 -6.72
N PRO A 144 14.13 22.26 -7.61
CA PRO A 144 13.66 23.63 -7.39
C PRO A 144 12.15 23.73 -7.11
N MET A 145 11.32 23.01 -7.88
CA MET A 145 9.86 23.03 -7.78
C MET A 145 9.26 21.70 -8.27
N ALA A 146 8.28 21.16 -7.54
CA ALA A 146 7.59 19.91 -7.89
C ALA A 146 6.89 20.00 -9.25
N ASP A 147 6.05 21.00 -9.48
CA ASP A 147 5.26 21.10 -10.70
C ASP A 147 6.14 21.19 -11.96
N ALA A 148 7.21 22.00 -11.89
CA ALA A 148 8.19 22.10 -12.98
C ALA A 148 8.89 20.75 -13.24
N GLU A 149 9.22 20.01 -12.18
CA GLU A 149 9.84 18.70 -12.29
C GLU A 149 8.89 17.65 -12.87
N ILE A 150 7.61 17.67 -12.47
CA ILE A 150 6.57 16.80 -13.01
C ILE A 150 6.33 17.11 -14.49
N VAL A 151 6.28 18.39 -14.89
CA VAL A 151 6.16 18.78 -16.31
C VAL A 151 7.36 18.28 -17.10
N ARG A 152 8.59 18.48 -16.60
CA ARG A 152 9.81 17.99 -17.24
C ARG A 152 9.79 16.47 -17.41
N LEU A 153 9.41 15.72 -16.37
CA LEU A 153 9.33 14.26 -16.42
C LEU A 153 8.26 13.78 -17.41
N GLN A 154 7.10 14.44 -17.47
CA GLN A 154 6.08 14.09 -18.47
C GLN A 154 6.57 14.33 -19.90
N HIS A 155 7.33 15.41 -20.16
CA HIS A 155 8.01 15.60 -21.44
C HIS A 155 9.05 14.52 -21.75
N ASP A 156 9.70 13.96 -20.73
CA ASP A 156 10.64 12.83 -20.84
C ASP A 156 9.94 11.45 -20.98
N GLY A 157 8.61 11.43 -21.12
CA GLY A 157 7.81 10.22 -21.32
C GLY A 157 7.36 9.52 -20.04
N TYR A 158 7.42 10.19 -18.89
CA TYR A 158 6.88 9.63 -17.64
C TYR A 158 5.35 9.75 -17.59
N ALA A 159 4.67 8.64 -17.29
CA ALA A 159 3.25 8.65 -16.98
C ALA A 159 3.01 9.28 -15.60
N TYR A 160 2.04 10.19 -15.50
CA TYR A 160 1.68 10.85 -14.25
C TYR A 160 0.74 10.01 -13.40
N MET A 161 1.01 9.93 -12.10
CA MET A 161 0.15 9.32 -11.08
C MET A 161 0.09 10.19 -9.83
N HIS A 162 -1.04 10.14 -9.10
CA HIS A 162 -1.29 10.91 -7.89
C HIS A 162 -1.74 9.99 -6.74
#